data_AF-A0A925VAZ9-F1
#
_entry.id   AF-A0A925VAZ9-F1
#
_cell.length_a   1.000
_cell.length_b   1.000
_cell.length_c   1.000
_cell.angle_alpha   90.00
_cell.angle_beta   90.00
_cell.angle_gamma   90.00
#
_symmetry.space_group_name_H-M   'P 1'
#
loop_
_entity.id
_entity.type
_entity.pdbx_description
1 polymer ?
#
loop_
_entity_poly.entity_id
_entity_poly.type
_entity_poly.pdbx_seq_one_letter_code
_entity_poly.pdbx_strand_id
1 'polypeptide(L)'
;MQRMLARERLSIDDPQLGRTCFLSHLGAQTKLVPCPWVGHRDLLYALALANLSPAQRTSLARALLVEHDRELGIGHLLLEAISSGLPFGGSSLRLRDRSGGPVCLYTWALGNAAKPAPCDWLLLRAQPEWAADAAPPTLKVESLEILAALGGEVLVLVPTAVGAVQIAKVCAGRVAVAAHPRFAPHIEGHDPEAPVLLWPHDSLDGAGLRRHEIAALVLVDAPEPVRLEAENWRMRLGPRGEKIEIVDVTCPDRSRRAGMIAFWEGCGRPNVLLRGDPTWVASGARALGEAGAAVEIQPEATQLELL
;
A
#
# COMPACT_ATOMS: atom_id res chain seq x y z
N MET A 1 -5.15 -3.61 37.83
CA MET A 1 -3.82 -3.38 37.26
C MET A 1 -3.20 -4.74 36.93
N GLN A 2 -3.50 -5.29 35.75
CA GLN A 2 -2.78 -6.39 35.04
C GLN A 2 -3.67 -6.85 33.87
N ARG A 3 -3.56 -6.13 32.75
CA ARG A 3 -4.06 -6.52 31.42
C ARG A 3 -2.98 -6.11 30.44
N MET A 4 -2.11 -7.05 30.08
CA MET A 4 -1.15 -6.99 28.97
C MET A 4 -0.48 -8.36 28.93
N LEU A 5 -0.12 -8.83 27.73
CA LEU A 5 0.53 -10.11 27.40
C LEU A 5 -0.43 -11.25 26.99
N ALA A 6 -1.29 -10.99 26.00
CA ALA A 6 -1.52 -12.01 24.98
C ALA A 6 -0.34 -11.90 23.99
N ARG A 7 0.44 -12.97 23.90
CA ARG A 7 1.71 -13.08 23.19
C ARG A 7 1.48 -13.19 21.69
N GLU A 8 1.86 -12.18 20.92
CA GLU A 8 2.04 -12.28 19.46
C GLU A 8 3.31 -13.12 19.19
N ARG A 9 3.12 -14.33 18.66
CA ARG A 9 4.18 -15.21 18.14
C ARG A 9 3.95 -15.38 16.64
N LEU A 10 4.98 -15.15 15.83
CA LEU A 10 5.06 -15.68 14.46
C LEU A 10 5.13 -17.21 14.54
N SER A 11 4.14 -17.93 14.03
CA SER A 11 4.31 -19.34 13.65
C SER A 11 4.95 -19.37 12.26
N ILE A 12 6.25 -19.64 12.21
CA ILE A 12 6.80 -20.38 11.07
C ILE A 12 6.47 -21.82 11.41
N ASP A 13 5.45 -22.40 10.78
CA ASP A 13 5.19 -23.82 11.01
C ASP A 13 6.36 -24.66 10.48
N ASP A 14 6.70 -25.67 11.28
CA ASP A 14 7.71 -26.68 11.04
C ASP A 14 7.55 -27.29 9.61
N PRO A 15 8.60 -27.26 8.78
CA PRO A 15 8.56 -27.78 7.40
C PRO A 15 8.52 -29.31 7.41
N GLN A 16 7.36 -29.89 7.66
CA GLN A 16 7.10 -31.31 7.46
C GLN A 16 6.45 -31.58 6.11
N LEU A 17 6.70 -32.77 5.57
CA LEU A 17 6.22 -33.21 4.26
C LEU A 17 4.69 -33.07 4.16
N GLY A 18 4.21 -32.37 3.12
CA GLY A 18 2.78 -32.23 2.82
C GLY A 18 2.13 -30.92 3.26
N ARG A 19 2.88 -29.82 3.43
CA ARG A 19 2.33 -28.48 3.73
C ARG A 19 2.91 -27.42 2.79
N THR A 20 2.09 -26.43 2.44
CA THR A 20 2.49 -25.30 1.61
C THR A 20 2.76 -24.07 2.49
N CYS A 21 3.94 -23.48 2.37
CA CYS A 21 4.28 -22.25 3.10
C CYS A 21 3.52 -21.04 2.53
N PHE A 22 2.83 -20.30 3.40
CA PHE A 22 2.34 -18.97 3.05
C PHE A 22 2.73 -17.92 4.08
N LEU A 23 2.96 -16.71 3.56
CA LEU A 23 3.14 -15.49 4.33
C LEU A 23 1.75 -14.88 4.63
N SER A 24 1.19 -15.16 5.81
CA SER A 24 0.10 -14.36 6.37
C SER A 24 0.68 -13.17 7.15
N HIS A 25 0.08 -11.99 7.02
CA HIS A 25 0.60 -10.73 7.58
C HIS A 25 -0.37 -10.21 8.64
N LEU A 26 0.08 -10.15 9.91
CA LEU A 26 -0.66 -9.66 11.10
C LEU A 26 -0.78 -8.13 11.15
N GLY A 27 -1.98 -7.67 11.47
CA GLY A 27 -2.32 -6.59 12.42
C GLY A 27 -1.54 -5.28 12.37
N ALA A 28 -2.26 -4.19 12.13
CA ALA A 28 -1.77 -2.82 12.35
C ALA A 28 -1.38 -2.60 13.82
N GLN A 29 -0.13 -2.22 14.09
CA GLN A 29 0.24 -1.62 15.36
C GLN A 29 -0.31 -0.19 15.43
N THR A 30 -0.94 0.17 16.54
CA THR A 30 -1.52 1.51 16.74
C THR A 30 -0.48 2.60 16.96
N LYS A 31 0.79 2.28 17.26
CA LYS A 31 1.90 3.24 17.35
C LYS A 31 3.25 2.58 17.03
N LEU A 32 3.79 2.82 15.84
CA LEU A 32 5.21 2.58 15.55
C LEU A 32 6.03 3.76 16.09
N VAL A 33 6.95 3.48 17.02
CA VAL A 33 7.91 4.46 17.54
C VAL A 33 8.97 4.72 16.45
N PRO A 34 9.31 6.00 16.16
CA PRO A 34 10.07 6.36 14.98
C PRO A 34 11.55 6.01 15.10
N CYS A 35 11.99 5.11 14.23
CA CYS A 35 13.33 5.10 13.63
C CYS A 35 13.14 4.90 12.12
N PRO A 36 14.06 5.37 11.25
CA PRO A 36 13.74 5.84 9.91
C PRO A 36 13.55 4.71 8.89
N TRP A 37 12.52 3.87 9.01
CA TRP A 37 12.27 2.73 8.08
C TRP A 37 10.76 2.45 7.91
N VAL A 38 10.39 1.87 6.77
CA VAL A 38 9.19 2.06 5.94
C VAL A 38 8.21 0.87 6.03
N GLY A 39 7.01 1.09 6.56
CA GLY A 39 6.00 0.05 6.82
C GLY A 39 5.56 -0.77 5.58
N HIS A 40 5.30 -2.05 5.80
CA HIS A 40 4.84 -3.11 4.88
C HIS A 40 5.84 -3.70 3.87
N ARG A 41 6.56 -2.88 3.12
CA ARG A 41 7.75 -3.36 2.39
C ARG A 41 8.76 -3.93 3.41
N ASP A 42 8.95 -3.23 4.53
CA ASP A 42 9.93 -3.63 5.53
C ASP A 42 9.52 -4.83 6.41
N LEU A 43 8.30 -5.39 6.30
CA LEU A 43 7.94 -6.63 7.01
C LEU A 43 8.23 -7.87 6.15
N LEU A 44 7.95 -7.83 4.83
CA LEU A 44 8.50 -8.81 3.89
C LEU A 44 10.03 -8.78 3.84
N TYR A 45 10.62 -7.58 3.92
CA TYR A 45 12.05 -7.43 4.16
C TYR A 45 12.44 -7.87 5.58
N ALA A 46 11.75 -7.54 6.68
CA ALA A 46 12.16 -8.01 8.02
C ALA A 46 12.16 -9.55 8.13
N LEU A 47 11.24 -10.22 7.43
CA LEU A 47 11.16 -11.68 7.32
C LEU A 47 12.31 -12.27 6.49
N ALA A 48 12.74 -11.57 5.45
CA ALA A 48 13.99 -11.86 4.74
C ALA A 48 15.24 -11.55 5.59
N LEU A 49 15.27 -10.38 6.24
CA LEU A 49 16.40 -9.79 6.95
C LEU A 49 16.70 -10.48 8.29
N ALA A 50 15.71 -11.14 8.92
CA ALA A 50 15.87 -11.86 10.18
C ALA A 50 16.84 -13.06 10.07
N ASN A 51 17.06 -13.59 8.86
CA ASN A 51 17.96 -14.72 8.59
C ASN A 51 19.12 -14.37 7.63
N LEU A 52 19.34 -13.09 7.32
CA LEU A 52 20.35 -12.64 6.35
C LEU A 52 21.48 -11.83 7.01
N SER A 53 22.71 -12.12 6.58
CA SER A 53 23.89 -11.33 6.95
C SER A 53 23.75 -9.87 6.48
N PRO A 54 24.35 -8.88 7.16
CA PRO A 54 24.27 -7.46 6.79
C PRO A 54 24.54 -7.16 5.30
N ALA A 55 25.45 -7.89 4.65
CA ALA A 55 25.75 -7.72 3.22
C ALA A 55 24.58 -8.15 2.30
N GLN A 56 23.88 -9.24 2.64
CA GLN A 56 22.71 -9.72 1.91
C GLN A 56 21.52 -8.75 2.05
N ARG A 57 21.40 -8.09 3.20
CA ARG A 57 20.40 -7.03 3.45
C ARG A 57 20.58 -5.86 2.50
N THR A 58 21.80 -5.37 2.38
CA THR A 58 22.15 -4.27 1.47
C THR A 58 21.98 -4.67 0.00
N SER A 59 22.29 -5.91 -0.37
CA SER A 59 22.11 -6.41 -1.74
C SER A 59 20.63 -6.55 -2.13
N LEU A 60 19.78 -7.10 -1.26
CA LEU A 60 18.34 -7.22 -1.46
C LEU A 60 17.68 -5.83 -1.59
N ALA A 61 18.06 -4.88 -0.73
CA ALA A 61 17.57 -3.50 -0.79
C ALA A 61 17.95 -2.80 -2.10
N ARG A 62 19.15 -3.08 -2.66
CA ARG A 62 19.59 -2.50 -3.94
C ARG A 62 18.91 -3.14 -5.15
N ALA A 63 18.76 -4.47 -5.17
CA ALA A 63 18.14 -5.18 -6.29
C ALA A 63 16.67 -4.77 -6.49
N LEU A 64 15.92 -4.59 -5.40
CA LEU A 64 14.51 -4.23 -5.44
C LEU A 64 14.24 -2.74 -5.71
N LEU A 65 15.25 -1.87 -5.63
CA LEU A 65 15.09 -0.44 -5.92
C LEU A 65 15.28 -0.09 -7.40
N VAL A 66 15.85 -1.00 -8.21
CA VAL A 66 16.32 -0.64 -9.57
C VAL A 66 16.19 -1.76 -10.60
N GLU A 67 16.18 -3.04 -10.23
CA GLU A 67 16.38 -4.14 -11.19
C GLU A 67 15.20 -5.14 -11.20
N HIS A 68 14.21 -4.86 -12.06
CA HIS A 68 13.16 -5.83 -12.40
C HIS A 68 13.76 -7.06 -13.09
N ASP A 69 13.06 -8.19 -13.02
CA ASP A 69 13.47 -9.48 -13.60
C ASP A 69 14.78 -10.05 -13.01
N ARG A 70 15.28 -9.49 -11.88
CA ARG A 70 16.40 -10.04 -11.11
C ARG A 70 15.90 -10.99 -10.02
N GLU A 71 16.47 -12.18 -10.00
CA GLU A 71 16.17 -13.19 -8.98
C GLU A 71 17.01 -13.00 -7.72
N LEU A 72 16.37 -13.21 -6.57
CA LEU A 72 17.04 -13.27 -5.28
C LEU A 72 16.58 -14.48 -4.48
N GLY A 73 17.55 -15.25 -3.98
CA GLY A 73 17.30 -16.36 -3.08
C GLY A 73 17.23 -15.97 -1.62
N ILE A 74 16.23 -16.48 -0.90
CA ILE A 74 16.08 -16.36 0.55
C ILE A 74 15.66 -17.71 1.13
N GLY A 75 16.59 -18.43 1.76
CA GLY A 75 16.35 -19.79 2.24
C GLY A 75 15.93 -20.72 1.08
N HIS A 76 14.76 -21.34 1.20
CA HIS A 76 14.15 -22.18 0.17
C HIS A 76 13.36 -21.38 -0.88
N LEU A 77 13.13 -20.09 -0.66
CA LEU A 77 12.38 -19.25 -1.59
C LEU A 77 13.31 -18.59 -2.60
N LEU A 78 12.78 -18.43 -3.81
CA LEU A 78 13.29 -17.52 -4.81
C LEU A 78 12.26 -16.43 -5.05
N LEU A 79 12.75 -15.20 -5.04
CA LEU A 79 11.97 -13.99 -5.23
C LEU A 79 12.37 -13.35 -6.54
N GLU A 80 11.38 -12.92 -7.32
CA GLU A 80 11.57 -12.20 -8.57
C GLU A 80 10.72 -10.94 -8.53
N ALA A 81 11.36 -9.79 -8.77
CA ALA A 81 10.68 -8.50 -8.80
C ALA A 81 10.01 -8.29 -10.17
N ILE A 82 8.70 -8.18 -10.16
CA ILE A 82 7.89 -7.93 -11.36
C ILE A 82 7.40 -6.48 -11.33
N SER A 83 7.33 -5.85 -12.51
CA SER A 83 6.81 -4.48 -12.60
C SER A 83 5.31 -4.45 -12.31
N SER A 84 4.90 -3.73 -11.25
CA SER A 84 3.48 -3.38 -11.03
C SER A 84 3.01 -2.19 -11.87
N GLY A 85 3.88 -1.58 -12.69
CA GLY A 85 3.55 -0.35 -13.43
C GLY A 85 3.52 0.93 -12.57
N LEU A 86 4.02 0.88 -11.34
CA LEU A 86 4.07 2.02 -10.40
C LEU A 86 5.49 2.58 -10.21
N PRO A 87 5.65 3.85 -9.77
CA PRO A 87 6.96 4.43 -9.47
C PRO A 87 7.77 3.62 -8.45
N PHE A 88 9.10 3.75 -8.51
CA PHE A 88 10.06 2.97 -7.69
C PHE A 88 9.90 1.46 -7.81
N GLY A 89 9.43 1.01 -8.99
CA GLY A 89 9.22 -0.41 -9.27
C GLY A 89 8.19 -1.03 -8.34
N GLY A 90 7.11 -0.30 -8.02
CA GLY A 90 6.10 -0.70 -7.02
C GLY A 90 5.89 -2.21 -7.00
N SER A 91 5.94 -2.79 -5.82
CA SER A 91 6.39 -4.17 -5.71
C SER A 91 5.28 -5.16 -6.00
N SER A 92 5.25 -5.66 -7.24
CA SER A 92 4.79 -7.02 -7.50
C SER A 92 5.96 -7.97 -7.25
N LEU A 93 5.79 -8.90 -6.33
CA LEU A 93 6.83 -9.85 -5.94
C LEU A 93 6.35 -11.25 -6.26
N ARG A 94 7.06 -11.93 -7.15
CA ARG A 94 6.81 -13.33 -7.47
C ARG A 94 7.66 -14.19 -6.54
N LEU A 95 7.02 -15.14 -5.86
CA LEU A 95 7.63 -16.05 -4.90
C LEU A 95 7.50 -17.48 -5.42
N ARG A 96 8.60 -18.22 -5.42
CA ARG A 96 8.64 -19.64 -5.78
C ARG A 96 9.52 -20.43 -4.82
N ASP A 97 9.17 -21.66 -4.52
CA ASP A 97 10.06 -22.56 -3.77
C ASP A 97 11.11 -23.18 -4.70
N ARG A 98 12.35 -23.27 -4.25
CA ARG A 98 13.50 -23.85 -4.99
C ARG A 98 13.36 -25.35 -5.20
N SER A 99 12.66 -26.04 -4.33
CA SER A 99 12.39 -27.48 -4.40
C SER A 99 11.15 -27.82 -5.22
N GLY A 100 10.48 -26.81 -5.79
CA GLY A 100 9.20 -26.94 -6.47
C GLY A 100 8.03 -26.68 -5.52
N GLY A 101 6.91 -26.22 -6.07
CA GLY A 101 5.74 -25.80 -5.30
C GLY A 101 4.94 -24.71 -6.01
N PRO A 102 3.84 -24.23 -5.41
CA PRO A 102 3.03 -23.19 -6.01
C PRO A 102 3.80 -21.87 -6.09
N VAL A 103 3.58 -21.18 -7.20
CA VAL A 103 4.12 -19.85 -7.46
C VAL A 103 3.09 -18.82 -7.04
N CYS A 104 3.51 -17.89 -6.21
CA CYS A 104 2.66 -16.81 -5.72
C CYS A 104 3.11 -15.49 -6.32
N LEU A 105 2.19 -14.69 -6.83
CA LEU A 105 2.43 -13.30 -7.18
C LEU A 105 1.76 -12.41 -6.14
N TYR A 106 2.55 -11.75 -5.31
CA TYR A 106 2.05 -10.75 -4.37
C TYR A 106 2.06 -9.38 -5.02
N THR A 107 0.92 -8.70 -5.04
CA THR A 107 0.83 -7.33 -5.53
C THR A 107 0.03 -6.45 -4.56
N TRP A 108 0.68 -5.38 -4.12
CA TRP A 108 0.05 -4.39 -3.25
C TRP A 108 -0.93 -3.47 -3.99
N ALA A 109 -0.50 -2.97 -5.14
CA ALA A 109 -1.24 -2.07 -6.00
C ALA A 109 -0.75 -2.23 -7.42
N LEU A 110 -1.61 -1.95 -8.40
CA LEU A 110 -1.29 -2.03 -9.82
C LEU A 110 -1.43 -0.67 -10.47
N GLY A 111 -0.47 -0.33 -11.33
CA GLY A 111 -0.59 0.74 -12.30
C GLY A 111 -0.94 0.21 -13.68
N ASN A 112 -1.30 1.11 -14.59
CA ASN A 112 -1.78 0.75 -15.92
C ASN A 112 -0.75 -0.02 -16.78
N ALA A 113 0.54 0.10 -16.45
CA ALA A 113 1.64 -0.57 -17.14
C ALA A 113 2.14 -1.84 -16.42
N ALA A 114 1.34 -2.42 -15.53
CA ALA A 114 1.72 -3.63 -14.81
C ALA A 114 2.00 -4.80 -15.77
N LYS A 115 3.08 -5.55 -15.51
CA LYS A 115 3.47 -6.72 -16.29
C LYS A 115 2.89 -7.97 -15.60
N PRO A 116 1.91 -8.67 -16.19
CA PRO A 116 1.44 -9.93 -15.63
C PRO A 116 2.54 -10.99 -15.68
N ALA A 117 2.50 -11.91 -14.72
CA ALA A 117 3.43 -13.04 -14.65
C ALA A 117 2.67 -14.31 -14.27
N PRO A 118 2.90 -15.46 -14.94
CA PRO A 118 2.26 -16.70 -14.59
C PRO A 118 2.51 -17.11 -13.13
N CYS A 119 1.42 -17.40 -12.42
CA CYS A 119 1.42 -17.87 -11.04
C CYS A 119 0.22 -18.79 -10.77
N ASP A 120 0.28 -19.53 -9.67
CA ASP A 120 -0.84 -20.36 -9.18
C ASP A 120 -1.76 -19.54 -8.27
N TRP A 121 -1.16 -18.61 -7.53
CA TRP A 121 -1.85 -17.71 -6.60
C TRP A 121 -1.52 -16.25 -6.86
N LEU A 122 -2.54 -15.40 -6.86
CA LEU A 122 -2.43 -13.95 -6.92
C LEU A 122 -2.91 -13.36 -5.59
N LEU A 123 -1.98 -12.79 -4.83
CA LEU A 123 -2.26 -12.18 -3.54
C LEU A 123 -2.47 -10.68 -3.74
N LEU A 124 -3.71 -10.23 -3.55
CA LEU A 124 -4.13 -8.87 -3.80
C LEU A 124 -4.53 -8.15 -2.52
N ARG A 125 -4.30 -6.84 -2.49
CA ARG A 125 -5.00 -5.92 -1.60
C ARG A 125 -6.14 -5.25 -2.35
N ALA A 126 -7.34 -5.30 -1.79
CA ALA A 126 -8.48 -4.52 -2.26
C ALA A 126 -8.14 -3.03 -2.21
N GLN A 127 -8.31 -2.35 -3.34
CA GLN A 127 -8.15 -0.90 -3.46
C GLN A 127 -9.42 -0.30 -4.07
N PRO A 128 -9.81 0.92 -3.66
CA PRO A 128 -11.09 1.51 -4.06
C PRO A 128 -11.26 1.64 -5.58
N GLU A 129 -10.19 1.82 -6.36
CA GLU A 129 -10.21 2.02 -7.81
C GLU A 129 -10.80 0.85 -8.61
N TRP A 130 -10.67 -0.35 -8.07
CA TRP A 130 -11.11 -1.57 -8.73
C TRP A 130 -12.11 -2.37 -7.91
N ALA A 131 -12.01 -2.29 -6.58
CA ALA A 131 -12.77 -3.10 -5.65
C ALA A 131 -14.01 -2.40 -5.09
N ALA A 132 -14.12 -1.07 -5.13
CA ALA A 132 -15.35 -0.38 -4.72
C ALA A 132 -16.41 -0.43 -5.84
N ASP A 133 -17.70 -0.47 -5.47
CA ASP A 133 -18.81 -0.38 -6.43
C ASP A 133 -18.90 1.01 -7.07
N ALA A 134 -18.74 2.04 -6.25
CA ALA A 134 -18.59 3.42 -6.66
C ALA A 134 -17.23 3.92 -6.15
N ALA A 135 -16.21 3.82 -7.00
CA ALA A 135 -14.88 4.32 -6.66
C ALA A 135 -14.90 5.85 -6.49
N PRO A 136 -14.22 6.42 -5.47
CA PRO A 136 -14.00 7.85 -5.38
C PRO A 136 -13.32 8.39 -6.65
N PRO A 137 -13.53 9.67 -7.01
CA PRO A 137 -12.91 10.26 -8.18
C PRO A 137 -11.38 10.22 -8.04
N THR A 138 -10.68 10.04 -9.17
CA THR A 138 -9.22 10.16 -9.18
C THR A 138 -8.81 11.59 -8.86
N LEU A 139 -7.78 11.76 -8.02
CA LEU A 139 -7.23 13.05 -7.69
C LEU A 139 -6.84 13.81 -8.97
N LYS A 140 -7.31 15.05 -9.08
CA LYS A 140 -6.99 15.98 -10.16
C LYS A 140 -6.13 17.11 -9.62
N VAL A 141 -5.02 17.39 -10.29
CA VAL A 141 -4.11 18.48 -9.90
C VAL A 141 -4.78 19.84 -10.02
N GLU A 142 -5.73 20.02 -10.95
CA GLU A 142 -6.50 21.26 -11.10
C GLU A 142 -7.20 21.65 -9.79
N SER A 143 -7.71 20.67 -9.05
CA SER A 143 -8.36 20.90 -7.77
C SER A 143 -7.38 21.39 -6.71
N LEU A 144 -6.16 20.85 -6.70
CA LEU A 144 -5.10 21.28 -5.78
C LEU A 144 -4.58 22.67 -6.13
N GLU A 145 -4.43 23.00 -7.42
CA GLU A 145 -4.05 24.33 -7.89
C GLU A 145 -5.04 25.40 -7.45
N ILE A 146 -6.35 25.14 -7.61
CA ILE A 146 -7.40 26.09 -7.20
C ILE A 146 -7.34 26.33 -5.69
N LEU A 147 -7.26 25.26 -4.89
CA LEU A 147 -7.21 25.38 -3.44
C LEU A 147 -5.95 26.13 -2.96
N ALA A 148 -4.79 25.82 -3.56
CA ALA A 148 -3.55 26.52 -3.27
C ALA A 148 -3.61 28.01 -3.67
N ALA A 149 -4.22 28.34 -4.81
CA ALA A 149 -4.37 29.72 -5.28
C ALA A 149 -5.31 30.56 -4.40
N LEU A 150 -6.23 29.92 -3.67
CA LEU A 150 -7.08 30.58 -2.67
C LEU A 150 -6.35 30.84 -1.34
N GLY A 151 -5.08 30.44 -1.23
CA GLY A 151 -4.24 30.69 -0.06
C GLY A 151 -4.43 29.71 1.10
N GLY A 152 -5.18 28.62 0.88
CA GLY A 152 -5.35 27.56 1.88
C GLY A 152 -4.30 26.45 1.73
N GLU A 153 -3.82 25.92 2.86
CA GLU A 153 -2.99 24.70 2.83
C GLU A 153 -3.87 23.46 2.68
N VAL A 154 -3.46 22.57 1.78
CA VAL A 154 -4.17 21.33 1.46
C VAL A 154 -3.38 20.16 2.02
N LEU A 155 -3.95 19.47 2.99
CA LEU A 155 -3.36 18.25 3.55
C LEU A 155 -3.85 17.05 2.75
N VAL A 156 -2.93 16.37 2.06
CA VAL A 156 -3.22 15.16 1.30
C VAL A 156 -2.71 13.95 2.07
N LEU A 157 -3.63 13.15 2.62
CA LEU A 157 -3.31 11.92 3.33
C LEU A 157 -3.16 10.76 2.35
N VAL A 158 -2.00 10.13 2.35
CA VAL A 158 -1.59 9.10 1.37
C VAL A 158 -1.13 7.83 2.09
N PRO A 159 -1.48 6.63 1.61
CA PRO A 159 -1.18 5.39 2.33
C PRO A 159 0.30 4.98 2.25
N THR A 160 1.03 5.44 1.23
CA THR A 160 2.40 4.99 0.95
C THR A 160 3.25 6.07 0.27
N ALA A 161 4.58 5.91 0.35
CA ALA A 161 5.51 6.74 -0.39
C ALA A 161 5.31 6.65 -1.92
N VAL A 162 4.94 5.47 -2.45
CA VAL A 162 4.63 5.30 -3.88
C VAL A 162 3.44 6.17 -4.28
N GLY A 163 2.38 6.17 -3.48
CA GLY A 163 1.23 7.06 -3.70
C GLY A 163 1.62 8.54 -3.64
N ALA A 164 2.47 8.92 -2.68
CA ALA A 164 2.92 10.31 -2.54
C ALA A 164 3.69 10.77 -3.79
N VAL A 165 4.48 9.87 -4.38
CA VAL A 165 5.26 10.13 -5.58
C VAL A 165 4.38 10.22 -6.81
N GLN A 166 3.36 9.35 -6.93
CA GLN A 166 2.36 9.46 -8.00
C GLN A 166 1.67 10.83 -7.95
N ILE A 167 1.27 11.27 -6.76
CA ILE A 167 0.63 12.59 -6.59
C ILE A 167 1.61 13.71 -6.94
N ALA A 168 2.83 13.69 -6.41
CA ALA A 168 3.84 14.70 -6.71
C ALA A 168 4.18 14.78 -8.21
N LYS A 169 4.21 13.64 -8.92
CA LYS A 169 4.40 13.62 -10.39
C LYS A 169 3.28 14.33 -11.13
N VAL A 170 2.03 14.16 -10.71
CA VAL A 170 0.89 14.87 -11.33
C VAL A 170 0.91 16.36 -10.95
N CYS A 171 1.43 16.72 -9.78
CA CYS A 171 1.64 18.11 -9.34
C CYS A 171 2.84 18.82 -10.01
N ALA A 172 3.80 18.06 -10.55
CA ALA A 172 5.06 18.60 -11.03
C ALA A 172 4.85 19.70 -12.10
N GLY A 173 5.52 20.84 -11.90
CA GLY A 173 5.41 22.01 -12.79
C GLY A 173 4.09 22.79 -12.69
N ARG A 174 3.19 22.40 -11.78
CA ARG A 174 1.84 22.95 -11.64
C ARG A 174 1.57 23.51 -10.25
N VAL A 175 1.84 22.71 -9.22
CA VAL A 175 1.73 23.12 -7.81
C VAL A 175 2.90 22.55 -7.03
N ALA A 176 3.55 23.38 -6.22
CA ALA A 176 4.64 22.94 -5.36
C ALA A 176 4.10 22.01 -4.26
N VAL A 177 4.91 21.05 -3.82
CA VAL A 177 4.52 20.07 -2.79
C VAL A 177 5.52 20.03 -1.64
N ALA A 178 4.99 20.12 -0.43
CA ALA A 178 5.69 19.78 0.80
C ALA A 178 5.35 18.33 1.13
N ALA A 179 6.27 17.61 1.78
CA ALA A 179 6.07 16.20 2.08
C ALA A 179 6.56 15.89 3.48
N HIS A 180 5.88 14.97 4.16
CA HIS A 180 6.35 14.40 5.42
C HIS A 180 7.78 13.85 5.25
N PRO A 181 8.64 13.87 6.30
CA PRO A 181 9.99 13.32 6.22
C PRO A 181 10.08 11.86 5.74
N ARG A 182 9.00 11.07 5.88
CA ARG A 182 8.90 9.70 5.32
C ARG A 182 8.79 9.66 3.79
N PHE A 183 8.32 10.74 3.17
CA PHE A 183 8.07 10.83 1.74
C PHE A 183 9.08 11.76 1.05
N ALA A 184 9.49 12.85 1.71
CA ALA A 184 10.37 13.88 1.15
C ALA A 184 11.62 13.37 0.40
N PRO A 185 12.34 12.33 0.87
CA PRO A 185 13.51 11.79 0.13
C PRO A 185 13.19 11.23 -1.26
N HIS A 186 11.91 11.00 -1.58
CA HIS A 186 11.44 10.40 -2.82
C HIS A 186 10.72 11.38 -3.74
N ILE A 187 10.53 12.63 -3.29
CA ILE A 187 9.78 13.65 -4.03
C ILE A 187 10.76 14.61 -4.69
N GLU A 188 10.82 14.57 -6.02
CA GLU A 188 11.54 15.58 -6.80
C GLU A 188 10.81 16.94 -6.71
N GLY A 189 11.56 18.02 -6.54
CA GLY A 189 10.97 19.37 -6.41
C GLY A 189 10.23 19.61 -5.09
N HIS A 190 10.56 18.86 -4.03
CA HIS A 190 10.04 19.11 -2.68
C HIS A 190 10.39 20.52 -2.20
N ASP A 191 9.36 21.26 -1.78
CA ASP A 191 9.46 22.58 -1.16
C ASP A 191 8.78 22.53 0.23
N PRO A 192 9.52 22.74 1.34
CA PRO A 192 8.96 22.72 2.69
C PRO A 192 7.86 23.75 2.97
N GLU A 193 7.82 24.84 2.20
CA GLU A 193 6.86 25.95 2.35
C GLU A 193 5.70 25.86 1.34
N ALA A 194 5.61 24.76 0.60
CA ALA A 194 4.57 24.57 -0.38
C ALA A 194 3.17 24.36 0.26
N PRO A 195 2.11 24.85 -0.40
CA PRO A 195 0.75 24.82 0.13
C PRO A 195 0.11 23.42 0.12
N VAL A 196 0.64 22.48 -0.68
CA VAL A 196 0.13 21.11 -0.74
C VAL A 196 1.04 20.20 0.09
N LEU A 197 0.49 19.64 1.16
CA LEU A 197 1.22 18.82 2.13
C LEU A 197 0.91 17.33 1.90
N LEU A 198 1.89 16.54 1.46
CA LEU A 198 1.77 15.09 1.32
C LEU A 198 2.12 14.39 2.64
N TRP A 199 1.13 13.74 3.26
CA TRP A 199 1.25 13.19 4.60
C TRP A 199 0.78 11.74 4.70
N PRO A 200 1.38 10.90 5.56
CA PRO A 200 0.92 9.54 5.78
C PRO A 200 -0.44 9.47 6.50
N HIS A 201 -1.24 8.45 6.20
CA HIS A 201 -2.51 8.17 6.88
C HIS A 201 -2.38 8.09 8.41
N ASP A 202 -1.29 7.51 8.90
CA ASP A 202 -0.99 7.25 10.32
C ASP A 202 -0.23 8.40 11.01
N SER A 203 -0.29 9.63 10.49
CA SER A 203 0.46 10.78 11.05
C SER A 203 -0.34 12.08 11.11
N LEU A 204 -1.66 11.97 11.17
CA LEU A 204 -2.56 13.11 11.23
C LEU A 204 -2.42 13.93 12.53
N ASP A 205 -2.03 13.29 13.64
CA ASP A 205 -1.71 13.97 14.91
C ASP A 205 -0.21 14.36 15.05
N GLY A 206 0.56 14.26 13.97
CA GLY A 206 1.99 14.52 13.98
C GLY A 206 2.33 15.98 14.34
N ALA A 207 3.39 16.17 15.14
CA ALA A 207 3.84 17.53 15.53
C ALA A 207 4.15 18.43 14.32
N GLY A 208 4.57 17.85 13.20
CA GLY A 208 4.85 18.56 11.96
C GLY A 208 3.63 19.28 11.36
N LEU A 209 2.40 18.84 11.65
CA LEU A 209 1.18 19.46 11.14
C LEU A 209 0.69 20.65 11.97
N ARG A 210 1.18 20.82 13.20
CA ARG A 210 0.67 21.84 14.14
C ARG A 210 0.95 23.27 13.70
N ARG A 211 1.94 23.48 12.83
CA ARG A 211 2.33 24.78 12.29
C ARG A 211 1.52 25.20 11.05
N HIS A 212 0.71 24.28 10.51
CA HIS A 212 -0.01 24.45 9.26
C HIS A 212 -1.49 24.80 9.53
N GLU A 213 -2.02 25.74 8.76
CA GLU A 213 -3.43 26.15 8.75
C GLU A 213 -4.16 25.44 7.61
N ILE A 214 -4.57 24.21 7.89
CA ILE A 214 -5.21 23.33 6.91
C ILE A 214 -6.61 23.83 6.54
N ALA A 215 -6.83 24.10 5.26
CA ALA A 215 -8.13 24.49 4.71
C ALA A 215 -8.91 23.29 4.15
N ALA A 216 -8.21 22.29 3.62
CA ALA A 216 -8.81 21.09 3.05
C ALA A 216 -8.01 19.83 3.39
N LEU A 217 -8.72 18.73 3.61
CA LEU A 217 -8.18 17.41 3.87
C LEU A 217 -8.58 16.44 2.75
N VAL A 218 -7.61 15.99 1.98
CA VAL A 218 -7.80 15.06 0.87
C VAL A 218 -7.37 13.65 1.31
N LEU A 219 -8.30 12.72 1.33
CA LEU A 219 -8.09 11.33 1.73
C LEU A 219 -7.88 10.46 0.49
N VAL A 220 -6.62 10.09 0.23
CA VAL A 220 -6.25 9.26 -0.92
C VAL A 220 -6.30 7.80 -0.53
N ASP A 221 -7.11 6.99 -1.23
CA ASP A 221 -7.26 5.54 -1.01
C ASP A 221 -7.49 5.19 0.47
N ALA A 222 -8.22 6.03 1.19
CA ALA A 222 -8.36 5.92 2.65
C ALA A 222 -9.39 4.85 3.02
N PRO A 223 -8.99 3.79 3.76
CA PRO A 223 -9.93 2.80 4.28
C PRO A 223 -10.78 3.43 5.39
N GLU A 224 -11.87 2.77 5.76
CA GLU A 224 -12.84 3.31 6.71
C GLU A 224 -12.21 3.71 8.06
N PRO A 225 -11.25 2.96 8.65
CA PRO A 225 -10.58 3.39 9.87
C PRO A 225 -9.84 4.73 9.74
N VAL A 226 -9.25 5.01 8.57
CA VAL A 226 -8.55 6.28 8.31
C VAL A 226 -9.54 7.42 8.12
N ARG A 227 -10.67 7.17 7.45
CA ARG A 227 -11.76 8.14 7.33
C ARG A 227 -12.31 8.53 8.72
N LEU A 228 -12.56 7.53 9.57
CA LEU A 228 -13.00 7.77 10.95
C LEU A 228 -11.95 8.52 11.77
N GLU A 229 -10.67 8.20 11.61
CA GLU A 229 -9.58 8.94 12.28
C GLU A 229 -9.50 10.40 11.81
N ALA A 230 -9.66 10.66 10.51
CA ALA A 230 -9.70 11.98 9.91
C ALA A 230 -10.86 12.83 10.43
N GLU A 231 -12.05 12.24 10.49
CA GLU A 231 -13.24 12.85 11.08
C GLU A 231 -13.05 13.17 12.55
N ASN A 232 -12.50 12.23 13.33
CA ASN A 232 -12.20 12.44 14.74
C ASN A 232 -11.17 13.54 14.96
N TRP A 233 -10.13 13.61 14.13
CA TRP A 233 -9.15 14.69 14.16
C TRP A 233 -9.79 16.04 13.86
N ARG A 234 -10.62 16.12 12.81
CA ARG A 234 -11.37 17.34 12.46
C ARG A 234 -12.23 17.81 13.63
N MET A 235 -12.98 16.90 14.26
CA MET A 235 -13.80 17.23 15.43
C MET A 235 -12.98 17.76 16.62
N ARG A 236 -11.77 17.22 16.86
CA ARG A 236 -10.88 17.69 17.94
C ARG A 236 -10.38 19.13 17.74
N LEU A 237 -10.41 19.66 16.52
CA LEU A 237 -10.02 21.04 16.21
C LEU A 237 -11.11 22.07 16.55
N GLY A 238 -12.31 21.64 16.96
CA GLY A 238 -13.43 22.52 17.29
C GLY A 238 -13.85 23.41 16.11
N PRO A 239 -14.13 24.72 16.31
CA PRO A 239 -14.60 25.61 15.24
C PRO A 239 -13.65 25.76 14.04
N ARG A 240 -12.36 25.45 14.21
CA ARG A 240 -11.40 25.43 13.10
C ARG A 240 -11.63 24.21 12.20
N GLY A 241 -11.92 23.05 12.80
CA GLY A 241 -12.20 21.82 12.07
C GLY A 241 -13.47 21.89 11.25
N GLU A 242 -14.49 22.63 11.69
CA GLU A 242 -15.75 22.82 10.94
C GLU A 242 -15.54 23.47 9.56
N LYS A 243 -14.44 24.22 9.39
CA LYS A 243 -14.07 24.85 8.12
C LYS A 243 -13.27 23.94 7.19
N ILE A 244 -12.82 22.78 7.67
CA ILE A 244 -12.01 21.85 6.91
C ILE A 244 -12.94 20.93 6.11
N GLU A 245 -12.88 21.07 4.80
CA GLU A 245 -13.54 20.15 3.87
C GLU A 245 -12.75 18.83 3.80
N ILE A 246 -13.44 17.70 3.95
CA ILE A 246 -12.86 16.37 3.79
C ILE A 246 -13.34 15.80 2.46
N VAL A 247 -12.41 15.36 1.61
CA VAL A 247 -12.71 14.81 0.29
C VAL A 247 -11.99 13.48 0.10
N ASP A 248 -12.72 12.44 -0.30
CA ASP A 248 -12.15 11.16 -0.70
C ASP A 248 -11.79 11.15 -2.18
N VAL A 249 -10.59 10.65 -2.48
CA VAL A 249 -10.09 10.50 -3.85
C VAL A 249 -9.33 9.20 -4.01
N THR A 250 -9.16 8.77 -5.25
CA THR A 250 -8.26 7.68 -5.61
C THR A 250 -6.90 8.18 -6.09
N CYS A 251 -5.86 7.40 -5.86
CA CYS A 251 -4.50 7.74 -6.28
C CYS A 251 -4.39 7.72 -7.83
N PRO A 252 -3.69 8.68 -8.45
CA PRO A 252 -3.51 8.70 -9.90
C PRO A 252 -2.73 7.49 -10.40
N ASP A 253 -2.87 7.17 -11.69
CA ASP A 253 -2.15 6.09 -12.40
C ASP A 253 -2.37 4.67 -11.85
N ARG A 254 -3.47 4.45 -11.12
CA ARG A 254 -3.88 3.14 -10.62
C ARG A 254 -4.76 2.40 -11.63
N SER A 255 -4.60 1.09 -11.70
CA SER A 255 -5.44 0.21 -12.51
C SER A 255 -6.86 0.18 -11.97
N ARG A 256 -7.83 0.42 -12.87
CA ARG A 256 -9.25 0.25 -12.59
C ARG A 256 -9.68 -1.20 -12.71
N ARG A 257 -10.94 -1.50 -12.37
CA ARG A 257 -11.53 -2.85 -12.41
C ARG A 257 -11.22 -3.65 -13.68
N ALA A 258 -11.43 -3.07 -14.86
CA ALA A 258 -11.13 -3.74 -16.13
C ALA A 258 -9.64 -4.09 -16.28
N GLY A 259 -8.76 -3.19 -15.84
CA GLY A 259 -7.31 -3.43 -15.84
C GLY A 259 -6.89 -4.50 -14.83
N MET A 260 -7.52 -4.56 -13.66
CA MET A 260 -7.29 -5.63 -12.67
C MET A 260 -7.71 -7.00 -13.20
N ILE A 261 -8.87 -7.08 -13.86
CA ILE A 261 -9.35 -8.33 -14.49
C ILE A 261 -8.40 -8.75 -15.61
N ALA A 262 -8.02 -7.84 -16.49
CA ALA A 262 -7.06 -8.14 -17.58
C ALA A 262 -5.69 -8.57 -17.04
N PHE A 263 -5.22 -7.97 -15.94
CA PHE A 263 -3.99 -8.38 -15.28
C PHE A 263 -4.08 -9.81 -14.72
N TRP A 264 -5.19 -10.14 -14.04
CA TRP A 264 -5.46 -11.48 -13.52
C TRP A 264 -5.52 -12.53 -14.65
N GLU A 265 -6.21 -12.22 -15.76
CA GLU A 265 -6.23 -13.09 -16.94
C GLU A 265 -4.84 -13.26 -17.55
N GLY A 266 -4.07 -12.18 -17.66
CA GLY A 266 -2.69 -12.21 -18.14
C GLY A 266 -1.75 -13.03 -17.25
N CYS A 267 -2.07 -13.19 -15.96
CA CYS A 267 -1.33 -14.07 -15.04
C CYS A 267 -1.70 -15.56 -15.20
N GLY A 268 -2.59 -15.91 -16.14
CA GLY A 268 -3.01 -17.29 -16.36
C GLY A 268 -4.21 -17.73 -15.52
N ARG A 269 -5.02 -16.78 -15.03
CA ARG A 269 -6.21 -17.01 -14.19
C ARG A 269 -5.90 -17.77 -12.89
N PRO A 270 -4.94 -17.30 -12.08
CA PRO A 270 -4.62 -17.90 -10.79
C PRO A 270 -5.80 -17.84 -9.80
N ASN A 271 -5.73 -18.65 -8.75
CA ASN A 271 -6.56 -18.43 -7.56
C ASN A 271 -6.19 -17.08 -6.94
N VAL A 272 -7.17 -16.39 -6.37
CA VAL A 272 -6.96 -15.07 -5.76
C VAL A 272 -7.11 -15.16 -4.26
N LEU A 273 -6.11 -14.65 -3.54
CA LEU A 273 -6.22 -14.36 -2.12
C LEU A 273 -6.41 -12.86 -1.95
N LEU A 274 -7.58 -12.44 -1.50
CA LEU A 274 -7.95 -11.02 -1.37
C LEU A 274 -7.98 -10.57 0.10
N ARG A 275 -7.28 -9.47 0.38
CA ARG A 275 -7.21 -8.83 1.70
C ARG A 275 -7.49 -7.34 1.60
N GLY A 276 -7.78 -6.67 2.71
CA GLY A 276 -7.94 -5.21 2.74
C GLY A 276 -9.11 -4.75 3.59
N ASP A 277 -9.60 -3.55 3.33
CA ASP A 277 -10.78 -3.02 4.00
C ASP A 277 -12.01 -3.92 3.70
N PRO A 278 -12.77 -4.36 4.72
CA PRO A 278 -13.92 -5.25 4.52
C PRO A 278 -14.94 -4.73 3.51
N THR A 279 -15.14 -3.40 3.45
CA THR A 279 -16.10 -2.77 2.53
C THR A 279 -15.67 -2.91 1.07
N TRP A 280 -14.36 -2.91 0.81
CA TRP A 280 -13.81 -3.08 -0.54
C TRP A 280 -13.61 -4.54 -0.90
N VAL A 281 -13.18 -5.36 0.06
CA VAL A 281 -12.90 -6.78 -0.15
C VAL A 281 -14.15 -7.52 -0.62
N ALA A 282 -15.32 -7.26 -0.02
CA ALA A 282 -16.57 -7.91 -0.42
C ALA A 282 -16.94 -7.63 -1.88
N SER A 283 -16.89 -6.35 -2.30
CA SER A 283 -17.21 -5.98 -3.70
C SER A 283 -16.12 -6.44 -4.67
N GLY A 284 -14.84 -6.29 -4.32
CA GLY A 284 -13.72 -6.76 -5.13
C GLY A 284 -13.74 -8.28 -5.36
N ALA A 285 -14.06 -9.06 -4.32
CA ALA A 285 -14.20 -10.51 -4.44
C ALA A 285 -15.36 -10.89 -5.37
N ARG A 286 -16.52 -10.23 -5.24
CA ARG A 286 -17.65 -10.43 -6.16
C ARG A 286 -17.25 -10.11 -7.60
N ALA A 287 -16.61 -8.96 -7.85
CA ALA A 287 -16.21 -8.56 -9.19
C ALA A 287 -15.23 -9.54 -9.85
N LEU A 288 -14.27 -10.07 -9.08
CA LEU A 288 -13.34 -11.10 -9.55
C LEU A 288 -14.04 -12.46 -9.74
N GLY A 289 -14.95 -12.83 -8.84
CA GLY A 289 -15.76 -14.05 -8.96
C GLY A 289 -16.68 -14.03 -10.19
N GLU A 290 -17.30 -12.90 -10.51
CA GLU A 290 -18.08 -12.68 -11.73
C GLU A 290 -17.22 -12.82 -13.01
N ALA A 291 -15.94 -12.45 -12.94
CA ALA A 291 -14.97 -12.67 -14.00
C ALA A 291 -14.45 -14.12 -14.08
N GLY A 292 -14.82 -14.99 -13.13
CA GLY A 292 -14.46 -16.40 -13.09
C GLY A 292 -13.28 -16.75 -12.18
N ALA A 293 -12.81 -15.82 -11.34
CA ALA A 293 -11.75 -16.11 -10.38
C ALA A 293 -12.27 -16.92 -9.19
N ALA A 294 -11.50 -17.91 -8.74
CA ALA A 294 -11.68 -18.50 -7.42
C ALA A 294 -11.04 -17.56 -6.39
N VAL A 295 -11.86 -16.92 -5.56
CA VAL A 295 -11.42 -15.90 -4.60
C VAL A 295 -11.56 -16.40 -3.17
N GLU A 296 -10.46 -16.38 -2.42
CA GLU A 296 -10.43 -16.57 -0.98
C GLU A 296 -10.27 -15.21 -0.29
N ILE A 297 -11.22 -14.89 0.58
CA ILE A 297 -11.17 -13.67 1.39
C ILE A 297 -10.48 -13.99 2.71
N GLN A 298 -9.45 -13.22 3.04
CA GLN A 298 -8.75 -13.33 4.32
C GLN A 298 -8.99 -12.06 5.16
N PRO A 299 -9.95 -12.09 6.11
CA PRO A 299 -10.30 -10.93 6.93
C PRO A 299 -9.24 -10.64 8.02
N GLU A 300 -8.49 -11.65 8.44
CA GLU A 300 -7.37 -11.56 9.37
C GLU A 300 -6.17 -12.34 8.84
N ALA A 301 -5.01 -12.20 9.49
CA ALA A 301 -3.78 -12.90 9.16
C ALA A 301 -3.81 -14.40 9.51
N THR A 302 -4.92 -15.08 9.25
CA THR A 302 -5.08 -16.50 9.58
C THR A 302 -4.36 -17.33 8.55
N GLN A 303 -3.24 -17.94 8.92
CA GLN A 303 -2.47 -18.93 8.16
C GLN A 303 -3.38 -19.76 7.23
N LEU A 304 -3.10 -19.79 5.93
CA LEU A 304 -3.84 -20.61 4.98
C LEU A 304 -3.64 -22.08 5.35
N GLU A 305 -4.69 -22.77 5.80
CA GLU A 305 -4.71 -24.22 5.86
C GLU A 305 -4.85 -24.72 4.42
N LEU A 306 -3.75 -25.13 3.81
CA LEU A 306 -3.82 -25.94 2.59
C LEU A 306 -3.85 -27.41 2.96
N LEU A 307 -4.89 -28.06 2.46
CA LEU A 307 -5.10 -29.51 2.41
C LEU A 307 -3.88 -30.25 1.83
#